data_AF-W1WX42-F1
#
_entry.id   AF-W1WX42-F1
#
_cell.length_a   1.000
_cell.length_b   1.000
_cell.length_c   1.000
_cell.angle_alpha   90.00
_cell.angle_beta   90.00
_cell.angle_gamma   90.00
#
_symmetry.space_group_name_H-M   'P 1'
#
loop_
_entity.id
_entity.type
_entity.pdbx_description
1 polymer ?
#
loop_
_entity_poly.entity_id
_entity_poly.type
_entity_poly.pdbx_seq_one_letter_code
_entity_poly.pdbx_strand_id
1 'polypeptide(L)'
;MSVFSLKIDIADNKFFNGETSPLFSQSQAKLARQFHQKIAGYRPTPLCALDDLANLFSVKKILVKDESKRFGLNAFKMLGGAYAIAQLLCEK
;
A
#
# COMPACT_ATOMS: atom_id res chain seq x y z
N MET A 1 -31.73 -6.95 -8.41
CA MET A 1 -30.45 -6.26 -8.61
C MET A 1 -30.56 -5.37 -9.85
N SER A 2 -30.16 -4.11 -9.77
CA SER A 2 -30.04 -3.24 -10.95
C SER A 2 -28.85 -3.68 -11.80
N VAL A 3 -29.01 -3.70 -13.12
CA VAL A 3 -27.93 -4.02 -14.06
C VAL A 3 -27.41 -2.72 -14.67
N PHE A 4 -26.10 -2.52 -14.63
CA PHE A 4 -25.42 -1.38 -15.25
C PHE A 4 -24.08 -1.85 -15.82
N SER A 5 -23.56 -1.10 -16.79
CA SER A 5 -22.28 -1.39 -17.42
C SER A 5 -21.33 -0.22 -17.23
N LEU A 6 -20.15 -0.50 -16.68
CA LEU A 6 -19.00 0.40 -16.68
C LEU A 6 -17.94 -0.19 -17.59
N LYS A 7 -17.20 0.68 -18.30
CA LYS A 7 -16.08 0.24 -19.12
C LYS A 7 -14.92 -0.21 -18.22
N ILE A 8 -14.57 -1.49 -18.29
CA ILE A 8 -13.40 -2.08 -17.61
C ILE A 8 -12.60 -2.84 -18.67
N ASP A 9 -11.56 -2.21 -19.20
CA ASP A 9 -10.65 -2.84 -20.16
C ASP A 9 -9.64 -3.70 -19.39
N ILE A 10 -9.56 -4.99 -19.75
CA ILE A 10 -8.60 -5.95 -19.16
C ILE A 10 -7.59 -6.33 -20.24
N ALA A 11 -6.30 -6.20 -19.93
CA ALA A 11 -5.21 -6.58 -20.81
C ALA A 11 -4.17 -7.42 -20.05
N ASP A 12 -3.90 -8.62 -20.53
CA ASP A 12 -2.87 -9.48 -19.96
C ASP A 12 -1.48 -8.89 -20.16
N ASN A 13 -0.63 -9.02 -19.15
CA ASN A 13 0.77 -8.60 -19.25
C ASN A 13 1.60 -9.63 -20.05
N LYS A 14 1.69 -9.42 -21.37
CA LYS A 14 2.46 -10.26 -22.31
C LYS A 14 3.98 -10.25 -22.06
N PHE A 15 4.49 -9.29 -21.28
CA PHE A 15 5.91 -9.11 -20.98
C PHE A 15 6.30 -9.66 -19.60
N PHE A 16 5.40 -10.38 -18.93
CA PHE A 16 5.68 -10.94 -17.62
C PHE A 16 6.80 -11.99 -17.70
N ASN A 17 7.90 -11.76 -16.97
CA ASN A 17 9.00 -12.72 -16.81
C ASN A 17 9.17 -13.24 -15.37
N GLY A 18 8.45 -12.64 -14.40
CA GLY A 18 8.50 -13.03 -13.00
C GLY A 18 9.81 -12.67 -12.27
N GLU A 19 10.72 -11.91 -12.88
CA GLU A 19 11.97 -11.52 -12.23
C GLU A 19 11.70 -10.53 -11.09
N THR A 20 12.21 -10.85 -9.90
CA THR A 20 12.08 -9.99 -8.72
C THR A 20 13.18 -8.93 -8.69
N SER A 21 12.87 -7.75 -8.13
CA SER A 21 13.87 -6.70 -7.95
C SER A 21 14.58 -6.79 -6.60
N PRO A 22 15.91 -6.97 -6.55
CA PRO A 22 16.65 -6.89 -5.29
C PRO A 22 16.68 -5.46 -4.70
N LEU A 23 16.45 -4.44 -5.54
CA LEU A 23 16.39 -3.04 -5.14
C LEU A 23 15.14 -2.72 -4.29
N PHE A 24 13.99 -3.30 -4.67
CA PHE A 24 12.71 -3.13 -3.97
C PHE A 24 12.30 -4.41 -3.23
N SER A 25 13.14 -4.84 -2.29
CA SER A 25 12.94 -6.09 -1.54
C SER A 25 12.47 -5.84 -0.09
N GLN A 26 12.26 -6.94 0.65
CA GLN A 26 11.85 -6.90 2.05
C GLN A 26 12.87 -6.19 2.96
N SER A 27 14.16 -6.26 2.66
CA SER A 27 15.20 -5.64 3.49
C SER A 27 15.09 -4.11 3.46
N GLN A 28 14.97 -3.52 2.27
CA GLN A 28 14.79 -2.07 2.11
C GLN A 28 13.48 -1.60 2.74
N ALA A 29 12.40 -2.36 2.61
CA ALA A 29 11.12 -2.04 3.25
C ALA A 29 11.20 -2.04 4.79
N LYS A 30 11.96 -2.98 5.38
CA LYS A 30 12.20 -3.02 6.83
C LYS A 30 13.00 -1.80 7.31
N LEU A 31 14.02 -1.38 6.58
CA LEU A 31 14.79 -0.17 6.89
C LEU A 31 13.91 1.08 6.88
N ALA A 32 13.12 1.27 5.81
CA ALA A 32 12.18 2.38 5.74
C ALA A 32 11.14 2.33 6.87
N ARG A 33 10.62 1.15 7.22
CA ARG A 33 9.69 1.01 8.35
C ARG A 33 10.33 1.38 9.69
N GLN A 34 11.58 1.02 9.93
CA GLN A 34 12.31 1.38 11.15
C GLN A 34 12.46 2.90 11.29
N PHE A 35 12.70 3.62 10.19
CA PHE A 35 12.67 5.09 10.19
C PHE A 35 11.28 5.61 10.62
N HIS A 36 10.20 5.14 9.99
CA HIS A 36 8.85 5.61 10.30
C HIS A 36 8.40 5.28 11.73
N GLN A 37 8.84 4.16 12.30
CA GLN A 37 8.53 3.77 13.67
C GLN A 37 9.07 4.76 14.71
N LYS A 38 10.08 5.56 14.37
CA LYS A 38 10.65 6.60 15.25
C LYS A 38 9.89 7.93 15.17
N ILE A 39 9.02 8.11 14.19
CA ILE A 39 8.22 9.34 14.03
C ILE A 39 7.08 9.31 15.07
N ALA A 40 6.95 10.40 15.82
CA ALA A 40 5.89 10.56 16.81
C ALA A 40 4.50 10.30 16.20
N GLY A 41 3.66 9.55 16.89
CA GLY A 41 2.33 9.19 16.41
C GLY A 41 2.31 8.06 15.37
N TYR A 42 3.43 7.38 15.10
CA TYR A 42 3.41 6.19 14.25
C TYR A 42 2.50 5.11 14.82
N ARG A 43 1.57 4.64 13.98
CA ARG A 43 0.79 3.43 14.21
C ARG A 43 0.61 2.71 12.87
N PRO A 44 0.67 1.37 12.83
CA PRO A 44 0.23 0.62 11.66
C PRO A 44 -1.22 0.98 11.32
N THR A 45 -1.46 1.35 10.06
CA THR A 45 -2.79 1.65 9.53
C THR A 45 -3.67 0.39 9.55
N PRO A 46 -5.00 0.53 9.72
CA PRO A 46 -5.91 -0.61 9.71
C PRO A 46 -5.81 -1.45 8.43
N LEU A 47 -6.08 -2.76 8.58
CA LEU A 47 -6.36 -3.67 7.47
C LEU A 47 -7.79 -4.17 7.69
N CYS A 48 -8.74 -3.55 7.01
CA CYS A 48 -10.17 -3.80 7.21
C CYS A 48 -10.58 -5.05 6.43
N ALA A 49 -11.24 -5.99 7.10
CA ALA A 49 -11.89 -7.12 6.45
C ALA A 49 -13.34 -6.73 6.09
N LEU A 50 -13.71 -6.88 4.82
CA LEU A 50 -15.05 -6.59 4.31
C LEU A 50 -15.77 -7.89 3.97
N ASP A 51 -16.05 -8.70 5.00
CA ASP A 51 -16.54 -10.07 4.82
C ASP A 51 -17.91 -10.13 4.12
N ASP A 52 -18.83 -9.21 4.45
CA ASP A 52 -20.15 -9.13 3.80
C ASP A 52 -20.04 -8.78 2.30
N LEU A 53 -19.12 -7.87 1.95
CA LEU A 53 -18.88 -7.50 0.55
C LEU A 53 -18.21 -8.67 -0.21
N ALA A 54 -17.32 -9.39 0.44
CA ALA A 54 -16.67 -10.58 -0.13
C ALA A 54 -17.71 -11.68 -0.42
N ASN A 55 -18.65 -11.90 0.49
CA ASN A 55 -19.77 -12.81 0.31
C ASN A 55 -20.67 -12.37 -0.86
N LEU A 56 -20.98 -11.08 -0.96
CA LEU A 56 -21.78 -10.54 -2.06
C LEU A 56 -21.11 -10.73 -3.43
N PHE A 57 -19.78 -10.61 -3.50
CA PHE A 57 -19.00 -10.76 -4.73
C PHE A 57 -18.46 -12.19 -4.95
N SER A 58 -18.84 -13.15 -4.10
CA SER A 58 -18.44 -14.56 -4.19
C SER A 58 -16.91 -14.79 -4.19
N VAL A 59 -16.18 -14.03 -3.38
CA VAL A 59 -14.72 -14.20 -3.16
C VAL A 59 -14.43 -14.48 -1.69
N LYS A 60 -13.30 -15.14 -1.38
CA LYS A 60 -12.99 -15.55 0.01
C LYS A 60 -12.83 -14.38 0.98
N LYS A 61 -12.14 -13.31 0.57
CA LYS A 61 -11.90 -12.10 1.38
C LYS A 61 -11.70 -10.89 0.48
N ILE A 62 -12.19 -9.75 0.93
CA ILE A 62 -11.81 -8.43 0.45
C ILE A 62 -11.11 -7.72 1.61
N LEU A 63 -9.87 -7.32 1.41
CA LEU A 63 -9.03 -6.66 2.41
C LEU A 63 -8.69 -5.25 1.93
N VAL A 64 -8.97 -4.25 2.75
CA VAL A 64 -8.67 -2.84 2.44
C VAL A 64 -7.62 -2.31 3.40
N LYS A 65 -6.48 -1.87 2.86
CA LYS A 65 -5.43 -1.20 3.63
C LYS A 65 -5.76 0.29 3.76
N ASP A 66 -6.23 0.71 4.93
CA ASP A 66 -6.77 2.07 5.13
C ASP A 66 -5.67 3.10 5.45
N GLU A 67 -5.11 3.71 4.41
CA GLU A 67 -4.10 4.76 4.55
C GLU A 67 -4.66 6.15 4.90
N SER A 68 -5.99 6.31 5.04
CA SER A 68 -6.56 7.57 5.58
C SER A 68 -6.08 7.85 7.01
N LYS A 69 -5.72 6.79 7.75
CA LYS A 69 -5.24 6.86 9.13
C LYS A 69 -3.74 7.11 9.26
N ARG A 70 -3.04 7.35 8.15
CA ARG A 70 -1.58 7.57 8.14
C ARG A 70 -1.25 8.96 8.70
N PHE A 71 -0.79 9.00 9.96
CA PHE A 71 -0.24 10.19 10.63
C PHE A 71 -1.13 11.46 10.59
N GLY A 72 -2.45 11.33 10.40
CA GLY A 72 -3.35 12.48 10.24
C GLY A 72 -3.26 13.20 8.90
N LEU A 73 -2.55 12.65 7.91
CA LEU A 73 -2.34 13.26 6.59
C LEU A 73 -3.33 12.77 5.53
N ASN A 74 -4.23 11.86 5.90
CA ASN A 74 -5.28 11.30 5.03
C ASN A 74 -4.76 10.63 3.74
N ALA A 75 -3.47 10.27 3.68
CA ALA A 75 -2.83 9.64 2.53
C ALA A 75 -1.50 8.96 2.89
N PHE A 76 -1.08 7.99 2.07
CA PHE A 76 0.15 7.21 2.27
C PHE A 76 1.45 7.94 1.89
N LYS A 77 1.37 9.03 1.11
CA LYS A 77 2.51 9.61 0.35
C LYS A 77 3.71 10.01 1.23
N MET A 78 3.44 10.38 2.48
CA MET A 78 4.49 10.76 3.44
C MET A 78 5.52 9.64 3.66
N LEU A 79 5.13 8.36 3.47
CA LEU A 79 6.03 7.23 3.64
C LEU A 79 7.21 7.25 2.66
N GLY A 80 6.98 7.74 1.44
CA GLY A 80 8.04 7.90 0.44
C GLY A 80 8.75 9.25 0.60
N GLY A 81 7.98 10.33 0.65
CA GLY A 81 8.53 11.69 0.65
C GLY A 81 9.40 12.00 1.87
N ALA A 82 8.93 11.67 3.08
CA ALA A 82 9.69 11.94 4.30
C ALA A 82 10.94 11.06 4.40
N TYR A 83 10.85 9.78 3.97
CA TYR A 83 12.00 8.88 3.96
C TYR A 83 13.08 9.35 2.98
N ALA A 84 12.70 9.75 1.76
CA ALA A 84 13.65 10.27 0.77
C ALA A 84 14.32 11.57 1.25
N ILE A 85 13.56 12.52 1.81
CA ILE A 85 14.12 13.77 2.33
C ILE A 85 15.07 13.51 3.51
N ALA A 86 14.72 12.60 4.42
CA ALA A 86 15.59 12.25 5.53
C ALA A 86 16.93 11.65 5.06
N GLN A 87 16.91 10.79 4.03
CA GLN A 87 18.14 10.27 3.42
C GLN A 87 18.99 11.39 2.81
N LEU A 88 18.40 12.28 2.02
CA LEU A 88 19.12 13.44 1.43
C LEU A 88 19.75 14.36 2.48
N LEU A 89 19.11 14.52 3.64
CA LEU A 89 19.66 15.32 4.73
C LEU A 89 20.84 14.63 5.44
N CYS A 90 20.84 13.30 5.48
CA CYS A 90 21.91 12.47 6.06
C CYS A 90 23.08 12.21 5.08
N GLU A 91 22.90 12.46 3.78
CA GLU A 91 23.94 12.34 2.75
C GLU A 91 24.97 13.49 2.78
N LYS A 92 24.92 14.35 3.81
CA LYS A 92 25.96 15.35 4.13
C LYS A 92 26.89 14.84 5.22
#